data_AF-A0A072V9G0-F1
#
_entry.id   AF-A0A072V9G0-F1
#
_cell.length_a   1.000
_cell.length_b   1.000
_cell.length_c   1.000
_cell.angle_alpha   90.00
_cell.angle_beta   90.00
_cell.angle_gamma   90.00
#
_symmetry.space_group_name_H-M   'P 1'
#
loop_
_entity.id
_entity.type
_entity.pdbx_description
1 polymer ?
#
loop_
_entity_poly.entity_id
_entity_poly.type
_entity_poly.pdbx_seq_one_letter_code
_entity_poly.pdbx_strand_id
1 'polypeptide(L)'
;MIQILKKLSFTTTRSPTIPHRLLNPTTTGSPTISHRLLNPTTTCSPTIPHRLLNPTTTCSPTIPHRLLNPTTIPHRFLNPFRYFGVNNFTTVKWSKRKPPELIKDGKRRYVMTELETTLPSLRFTGKSLYPPVGKSVVVVESLDKARTIRSYLGGMYEVLSCNGLVMDLDPGQNSASLDNDFCLFWEISNSSQTRVKRISAALKGVNNLIFAFDPSPEGETIAWQIIHILRKKHRSLQEDILLARVVFNEITEQSIKAALQEPREIDMNLVNSYLAKRVIDFLFGFNISPLVLRKLPSCKSPRRFEFPALSLLCDRESEINSFRSREYWTLYPQLQRTNRDLPFRTLLTHIDSRELNKFSVASVEEANEIQSRIYSAQFQVIGITRSKISKMSPTPYSTSTLQQDAARILNFSSSITMKIARKLYEGVKFHKNIRAGLITCFITDGLHISEEAVSDIRSVIIQRYGQNFVAQSPPENVIKVKNALESHEAIRPTDIRKLPCM
;
A
#
# COMPACT_ATOMS: atom_id res chain seq x y z
N MET A 1 31.94 32.52 -32.48
CA MET A 1 31.19 31.64 -33.40
C MET A 1 31.08 30.25 -32.80
N ILE A 2 30.00 29.54 -33.13
CA ILE A 2 29.81 28.13 -32.78
C ILE A 2 29.82 27.35 -34.10
N GLN A 3 30.66 26.32 -34.18
CA GLN A 3 30.75 25.42 -35.32
C GLN A 3 29.95 24.14 -35.05
N ILE A 4 29.42 23.56 -36.12
CA ILE A 4 28.73 22.27 -36.08
C ILE A 4 29.78 21.19 -36.24
N LEU A 5 29.84 20.26 -35.30
CA LEU A 5 30.52 19.00 -35.58
C LEU A 5 29.61 18.20 -36.50
N LYS A 6 30.14 17.62 -37.57
CA LYS A 6 29.42 16.83 -38.59
C LYS A 6 28.79 15.53 -38.05
N LYS A 7 28.00 15.62 -36.99
CA LYS A 7 27.19 14.57 -36.35
C LYS A 7 25.87 15.17 -35.89
N LEU A 8 24.90 15.24 -36.79
CA LEU A 8 23.49 15.38 -36.43
C LEU A 8 22.94 13.99 -36.10
N SER A 9 22.50 13.80 -34.85
CA SER A 9 21.77 12.60 -34.47
C SER A 9 20.30 12.80 -34.79
N PHE A 10 19.78 12.07 -35.77
CA PHE A 10 18.35 11.94 -35.96
C PHE A 10 17.80 10.95 -34.95
N THR A 11 16.66 11.30 -34.37
CA THR A 11 15.84 10.32 -33.66
C THR A 11 14.49 10.24 -34.35
N THR A 12 14.19 9.08 -34.93
CA THR A 12 12.88 8.71 -35.46
C THR A 12 12.17 7.79 -34.46
N THR A 13 10.85 7.77 -34.50
CA THR A 13 10.04 6.76 -33.79
C THR A 13 10.14 5.35 -34.39
N ARG A 14 10.83 5.17 -35.52
CA ARG A 14 11.00 3.87 -36.20
C ARG A 14 11.98 2.97 -35.44
N SER A 15 11.46 1.98 -34.73
CA SER A 15 12.21 0.81 -34.28
C SER A 15 11.87 -0.41 -35.15
N PRO A 16 12.82 -1.32 -35.41
CA PRO A 16 12.51 -2.62 -35.98
C PRO A 16 11.65 -3.42 -34.99
N THR A 17 10.52 -3.97 -35.47
CA THR A 17 9.72 -4.95 -34.74
C THR A 17 10.50 -6.26 -34.67
N ILE A 18 11.03 -6.60 -33.49
CA ILE A 18 11.66 -7.91 -33.25
C ILE A 18 10.57 -8.84 -32.69
N PRO A 19 10.33 -10.03 -33.28
CA PRO A 19 9.40 -11.00 -32.72
C PRO A 19 9.94 -11.55 -31.39
N HIS A 20 9.15 -11.44 -30.32
CA HIS A 20 9.48 -12.02 -29.01
C HIS A 20 8.46 -13.10 -28.62
N ARG A 21 8.95 -14.15 -27.96
CA ARG A 21 8.14 -15.22 -27.35
C ARG A 21 7.80 -14.82 -25.92
N LEU A 22 6.51 -14.73 -25.58
CA LEU A 22 6.08 -14.65 -24.18
C LEU A 22 6.39 -16.00 -23.51
N LEU A 23 7.42 -16.05 -22.68
CA LEU A 23 7.62 -17.17 -21.77
C LEU A 23 6.72 -16.96 -20.54
N ASN A 24 5.48 -17.45 -20.62
CA ASN A 24 4.74 -17.86 -19.44
C ASN A 24 4.82 -19.39 -19.36
N PRO A 25 5.40 -19.98 -18.29
CA PRO A 25 5.69 -21.43 -18.26
C PRO A 25 4.46 -22.34 -18.14
N THR A 26 3.24 -21.83 -18.20
CA THR A 26 2.05 -22.68 -18.27
C THR A 26 0.98 -22.03 -19.12
N THR A 27 0.58 -22.76 -20.18
CA THR A 27 -0.53 -22.52 -21.13
C THR A 27 -0.41 -21.31 -22.05
N THR A 28 -0.15 -21.56 -23.34
CA THR A 28 -1.13 -21.46 -24.45
C THR A 28 -0.48 -21.74 -25.81
N GLY A 29 -1.08 -22.64 -26.59
CA GLY A 29 -0.82 -22.82 -28.02
C GLY A 29 -1.57 -21.78 -28.87
N SER A 30 -1.20 -20.51 -28.76
CA SER A 30 -1.71 -19.42 -29.59
C SER A 30 -0.57 -18.77 -30.39
N PRO A 31 -0.83 -18.29 -31.63
CA PRO A 31 0.22 -17.70 -32.47
C PRO A 31 0.78 -16.41 -31.86
N THR A 32 2.06 -16.16 -32.13
CA THR A 32 2.84 -14.99 -31.71
C THR A 32 2.20 -13.68 -32.19
N ILE A 33 1.96 -12.74 -31.27
CA ILE A 33 1.57 -11.36 -31.60
C ILE A 33 2.85 -10.50 -31.69
N SER A 34 2.99 -9.76 -32.78
CA SER A 34 4.11 -8.86 -33.05
C SER A 34 4.00 -7.60 -32.17
N HIS A 35 5.00 -7.33 -31.31
CA HIS A 35 5.07 -6.07 -30.54
C HIS A 35 6.20 -5.16 -31.05
N ARG A 36 6.00 -3.83 -30.92
CA ARG A 36 6.96 -2.79 -31.33
C ARG A 36 7.72 -2.27 -30.10
N LEU A 37 9.06 -2.30 -30.15
CA LEU A 37 9.91 -1.75 -29.09
C LEU A 37 9.89 -0.22 -29.13
N LEU A 38 9.53 0.46 -28.04
CA LEU A 38 9.66 1.91 -27.96
C LEU A 38 11.08 2.29 -27.52
N ASN A 39 11.76 3.10 -28.33
CA ASN A 39 13.11 3.58 -28.03
C ASN A 39 13.08 4.56 -26.83
N PRO A 40 13.82 4.31 -25.73
CA PRO A 40 13.77 5.14 -24.52
C PRO A 40 14.42 6.51 -24.68
N THR A 41 15.14 6.76 -25.78
CA THR A 41 15.91 7.99 -26.00
C THR A 41 15.09 9.14 -26.61
N THR A 42 13.80 8.92 -26.93
CA THR A 42 12.95 9.89 -27.66
C THR A 42 11.78 10.45 -26.85
N THR A 43 11.66 10.11 -25.56
CA THR A 43 10.59 10.61 -24.69
C THR A 43 11.17 11.43 -23.53
N CYS A 44 10.93 12.75 -23.54
CA CYS A 44 11.36 13.69 -22.50
C CYS A 44 10.51 13.57 -21.21
N SER A 45 10.51 12.40 -20.58
CA SER A 45 10.06 12.21 -19.19
C SER A 45 10.98 11.20 -18.51
N PRO A 46 11.32 11.37 -17.22
CA PRO A 46 12.40 10.61 -16.59
C PRO A 46 12.15 9.10 -16.62
N THR A 47 13.03 8.38 -17.30
CA THR A 47 13.14 6.91 -17.26
C THR A 47 14.22 6.52 -16.25
N ILE A 48 13.93 5.54 -15.40
CA ILE A 48 14.91 4.97 -14.46
C ILE A 48 15.30 3.58 -15.02
N PRO A 49 16.60 3.28 -15.19
CA PRO A 49 17.04 1.99 -15.70
C PRO A 49 16.94 0.89 -14.63
N HIS A 50 16.43 -0.29 -15.02
CA HIS A 50 16.44 -1.51 -14.20
C HIS A 50 17.15 -2.66 -14.92
N ARG A 51 17.85 -3.49 -14.14
CA ARG A 51 18.55 -4.70 -14.58
C ARG A 51 17.64 -5.92 -14.34
N LEU A 52 17.33 -6.70 -15.37
CA LEU A 52 16.76 -8.05 -15.21
C LEU A 52 17.91 -9.02 -14.92
N LEU A 53 17.79 -9.84 -13.86
CA LEU A 53 18.77 -10.87 -13.50
C LEU A 53 18.44 -12.20 -14.20
N ASN A 54 19.30 -12.64 -15.12
CA ASN A 54 20.02 -13.92 -15.00
C ASN A 54 21.28 -13.90 -15.92
N PRO A 55 22.50 -14.01 -15.39
CA PRO A 55 23.73 -13.99 -16.17
C PRO A 55 24.04 -15.40 -16.70
N THR A 56 23.74 -15.69 -17.97
CA THR A 56 24.48 -16.68 -18.78
C THR A 56 24.00 -16.84 -20.23
N THR A 57 22.83 -16.31 -20.64
CA THR A 57 22.30 -16.67 -21.98
C THR A 57 21.78 -15.54 -22.87
N THR A 58 22.01 -14.26 -22.57
CA THR A 58 21.61 -13.20 -23.52
C THR A 58 22.65 -12.09 -23.67
N CYS A 59 23.33 -12.06 -24.82
CA CYS A 59 24.17 -10.96 -25.30
C CYS A 59 23.31 -9.82 -25.89
N SER A 60 22.30 -9.34 -25.18
CA SER A 60 21.44 -8.23 -25.63
C SER A 60 21.23 -7.17 -24.55
N PRO A 61 21.22 -5.86 -24.92
CA PRO A 61 21.06 -4.77 -23.97
C PRO A 61 19.63 -4.66 -23.42
N THR A 62 19.52 -4.31 -22.14
CA THR A 62 18.27 -4.12 -21.37
C THR A 62 17.40 -2.97 -21.89
N ILE A 63 16.07 -3.15 -21.94
CA ILE A 63 15.07 -2.16 -22.37
C ILE A 63 14.29 -1.59 -21.14
N PRO A 64 14.17 -0.26 -20.96
CA PRO A 64 13.38 0.41 -19.92
C PRO A 64 11.84 0.31 -20.05
N HIS A 65 11.12 0.36 -18.92
CA HIS A 65 9.65 0.41 -18.80
C HIS A 65 9.16 1.58 -17.91
N ARG A 66 7.84 1.90 -17.95
CA ARG A 66 7.18 2.99 -17.22
C ARG A 66 6.39 2.48 -16.01
N LEU A 67 6.49 3.17 -14.86
CA LEU A 67 5.68 2.93 -13.66
C LEU A 67 4.44 3.84 -13.63
N LEU A 68 3.35 3.31 -13.06
CA LEU A 68 2.10 4.03 -12.77
C LEU A 68 2.35 5.09 -11.68
N ASN A 69 1.91 6.32 -11.92
CA ASN A 69 1.78 7.34 -10.87
C ASN A 69 0.31 7.42 -10.42
N PRO A 70 -0.07 6.96 -9.21
CA PRO A 70 -1.46 6.88 -8.77
C PRO A 70 -2.02 8.18 -8.17
N THR A 71 -1.29 9.30 -8.18
CA THR A 71 -1.66 10.49 -7.37
C THR A 71 -2.60 11.50 -8.02
N THR A 72 -3.19 11.24 -9.20
CA THR A 72 -4.05 12.23 -9.89
C THR A 72 -5.42 11.67 -10.27
N ILE A 73 -6.18 11.15 -9.31
CA ILE A 73 -7.59 10.83 -9.53
C ILE A 73 -8.42 11.51 -8.41
N PRO A 74 -9.26 12.51 -8.73
CA PRO A 74 -10.22 13.03 -7.76
C PRO A 74 -11.22 11.93 -7.38
N HIS A 75 -11.58 11.84 -6.10
CA HIS A 75 -12.46 10.84 -5.48
C HIS A 75 -13.87 10.69 -6.10
N ARG A 76 -14.19 11.41 -7.18
CA ARG A 76 -15.54 11.51 -7.76
C ARG A 76 -15.86 10.54 -8.90
N PHE A 77 -14.92 9.69 -9.35
CA PHE A 77 -15.12 8.85 -10.55
C PHE A 77 -15.36 7.36 -10.30
N LEU A 78 -15.45 6.90 -9.05
CA LEU A 78 -15.76 5.50 -8.75
C LEU A 78 -17.28 5.27 -8.67
N ASN A 79 -18.00 5.51 -9.77
CA ASN A 79 -19.35 4.98 -9.93
C ASN A 79 -19.31 3.77 -10.89
N PRO A 80 -19.15 2.53 -10.38
CA PRO A 80 -19.07 1.33 -11.22
C PRO A 80 -20.37 1.08 -12.01
N PHE A 81 -21.49 1.73 -11.67
CA PHE A 81 -22.76 1.58 -12.36
C PHE A 81 -22.85 2.33 -13.69
N ARG A 82 -21.92 3.26 -13.98
CA ARG A 82 -21.93 4.01 -15.25
C ARG A 82 -21.66 3.11 -16.46
N TYR A 83 -20.93 2.00 -16.28
CA TYR A 83 -20.63 1.05 -17.35
C TYR A 83 -21.73 0.02 -17.62
N PHE A 84 -22.75 -0.09 -16.75
CA PHE A 84 -23.80 -1.09 -16.89
C PHE A 84 -25.07 -0.58 -17.58
N GLY A 85 -25.19 0.72 -17.89
CA GLY A 85 -26.36 1.26 -18.61
C GLY A 85 -27.72 1.04 -17.90
N VAL A 86 -27.70 0.74 -16.59
CA VAL A 86 -28.91 0.43 -15.82
C VAL A 86 -29.48 1.71 -15.23
N ASN A 87 -30.42 2.35 -15.95
CA ASN A 87 -31.19 3.49 -15.44
C ASN A 87 -32.46 3.08 -14.67
N ASN A 88 -32.80 1.79 -14.61
CA ASN A 88 -34.00 1.31 -13.94
C ASN A 88 -33.64 0.21 -12.93
N PHE A 89 -33.67 0.56 -11.64
CA PHE A 89 -33.73 -0.43 -10.58
C PHE A 89 -35.17 -0.96 -10.51
N THR A 90 -35.40 -2.17 -11.02
CA THR A 90 -36.58 -2.93 -10.61
C THR A 90 -36.31 -3.47 -9.20
N THR A 91 -37.08 -3.01 -8.23
CA THR A 91 -37.14 -3.61 -6.89
C THR A 91 -37.50 -5.07 -7.03
N VAL A 92 -36.53 -5.96 -6.80
CA VAL A 92 -36.81 -7.37 -6.54
C VAL A 92 -37.61 -7.41 -5.24
N LYS A 93 -38.89 -7.83 -5.31
CA LYS A 93 -39.70 -8.09 -4.11
C LYS A 93 -39.17 -9.36 -3.45
N TRP A 94 -38.46 -9.19 -2.35
CA TRP A 94 -38.03 -10.29 -1.50
C TRP A 94 -39.19 -10.72 -0.60
N SER A 95 -39.53 -12.00 -0.61
CA SER A 95 -40.59 -12.53 0.24
C SER A 95 -40.09 -12.59 1.69
N LYS A 96 -40.81 -11.95 2.61
CA LYS A 96 -40.63 -12.11 4.06
C LYS A 96 -40.72 -13.60 4.42
N ARG A 97 -39.58 -14.26 4.65
CA ARG A 97 -39.56 -15.60 5.27
C ARG A 97 -39.12 -15.42 6.72
N LYS A 98 -39.93 -15.95 7.65
CA LYS A 98 -39.54 -16.06 9.07
C LYS A 98 -38.20 -16.79 9.16
N PRO A 99 -37.31 -16.40 10.10
CA PRO A 99 -36.05 -17.08 10.29
C PRO A 99 -36.32 -18.54 10.72
N PRO A 100 -35.68 -19.54 10.11
CA PRO A 100 -35.74 -20.90 10.63
C PRO A 100 -35.01 -20.95 11.98
N GLU A 101 -35.58 -21.64 12.97
CA GLU A 101 -34.83 -22.06 14.15
C GLU A 101 -33.64 -22.92 13.70
N LEU A 102 -32.42 -22.45 13.98
CA LEU A 102 -31.19 -23.02 13.44
C LEU A 102 -30.51 -23.93 14.47
N ILE A 103 -30.98 -25.18 14.55
CA ILE A 103 -30.14 -26.32 14.92
C ILE A 103 -30.18 -27.31 13.75
N LYS A 104 -29.22 -27.20 12.82
CA LYS A 104 -28.91 -28.26 11.86
C LYS A 104 -27.41 -28.30 11.61
N ASP A 105 -26.88 -29.52 11.71
CA ASP A 105 -25.48 -29.93 11.66
C ASP A 105 -24.64 -29.52 12.87
N GLY A 106 -23.88 -30.46 13.45
CA GLY A 106 -23.07 -30.30 14.67
C GLY A 106 -22.00 -29.20 14.65
N LYS A 107 -22.03 -28.26 13.71
CA LYS A 107 -21.31 -26.98 13.71
C LYS A 107 -22.21 -25.91 14.34
N ARG A 108 -21.82 -25.39 15.50
CA ARG A 108 -22.55 -24.31 16.17
C ARG A 108 -22.41 -23.02 15.36
N ARG A 109 -23.49 -22.59 14.69
CA ARG A 109 -23.61 -21.25 14.09
C ARG A 109 -23.82 -20.21 15.18
N TYR A 110 -23.11 -19.09 15.11
CA TYR A 110 -23.33 -17.96 16.01
C TYR A 110 -24.16 -16.93 15.28
N VAL A 111 -25.43 -16.83 15.70
CA VAL A 111 -26.30 -15.76 15.28
C VAL A 111 -25.89 -14.52 16.06
N MET A 112 -25.32 -13.52 15.40
CA MET A 112 -25.36 -12.17 15.95
C MET A 112 -26.62 -11.52 15.43
N THR A 113 -27.71 -11.76 16.15
CA THR A 113 -28.94 -11.00 15.98
C THR A 113 -28.79 -9.69 16.73
N GLU A 114 -29.08 -8.62 16.00
CA GLU A 114 -29.03 -7.22 16.41
C GLU A 114 -27.63 -6.69 16.72
N LEU A 115 -27.49 -5.39 16.48
CA LEU A 115 -26.48 -4.56 17.11
C LEU A 115 -26.60 -4.66 18.64
N GLU A 116 -26.19 -5.78 19.27
CA GLU A 116 -25.59 -5.78 20.62
C GLU A 116 -24.25 -5.02 20.53
N THR A 117 -24.31 -3.77 20.03
CA THR A 117 -23.25 -2.77 20.02
C THR A 117 -23.00 -2.26 21.43
N THR A 118 -23.93 -2.50 22.34
CA THR A 118 -23.74 -2.34 23.76
C THR A 118 -23.17 -3.64 24.32
N LEU A 119 -21.86 -3.68 24.52
CA LEU A 119 -21.27 -4.64 25.46
C LEU A 119 -21.92 -4.35 26.84
N PRO A 120 -22.77 -5.23 27.42
CA PRO A 120 -23.32 -4.96 28.74
C PRO A 120 -22.16 -4.82 29.75
N SER A 121 -22.12 -3.67 30.44
CA SER A 121 -21.16 -3.19 31.44
C SER A 121 -19.90 -4.06 31.61
N LEU A 122 -19.05 -4.12 30.58
CA LEU A 122 -17.71 -4.66 30.76
C LEU A 122 -16.89 -3.62 31.51
N ARG A 123 -16.19 -4.06 32.56
CA ARG A 123 -15.28 -3.19 33.30
C ARG A 123 -13.99 -3.01 32.50
N PHE A 124 -14.02 -2.05 31.58
CA PHE A 124 -12.78 -1.52 31.04
C PHE A 124 -12.08 -0.69 32.10
N THR A 125 -10.76 -0.84 32.21
CA THR A 125 -9.95 -0.04 33.12
C THR A 125 -9.25 1.06 32.34
N GLY A 126 -9.43 2.30 32.78
CA GLY A 126 -8.57 3.44 32.39
C GLY A 126 -7.35 3.61 33.31
N LYS A 127 -7.18 2.75 34.32
CA LYS A 127 -6.04 2.81 35.24
C LYS A 127 -4.78 2.27 34.58
N SER A 128 -3.64 2.88 34.89
CA SER A 128 -2.33 2.40 34.46
C SER A 128 -2.11 0.93 34.80
N LEU A 129 -1.66 0.17 33.81
CA LEU A 129 -1.30 -1.25 33.90
C LEU A 129 0.21 -1.46 33.94
N TYR A 130 1.00 -0.38 34.03
CA TYR A 130 2.46 -0.42 34.17
C TYR A 130 2.97 0.60 35.21
N PRO A 131 3.79 0.18 36.20
CA PRO A 131 4.30 -1.17 36.43
C PRO A 131 3.20 -2.18 36.85
N PRO A 132 3.40 -3.50 36.64
CA PRO A 132 2.38 -4.50 36.92
C PRO A 132 2.15 -4.68 38.43
N VAL A 133 0.88 -4.59 38.86
CA VAL A 133 0.46 -4.87 40.25
C VAL A 133 0.06 -6.34 40.44
N GLY A 134 -0.20 -7.07 39.35
CA GLY A 134 -0.60 -8.47 39.36
C GLY A 134 -0.39 -9.12 38.00
N LYS A 135 -0.61 -10.44 37.92
CA LYS A 135 -0.50 -11.18 36.66
C LYS A 135 -1.54 -10.66 35.67
N SER A 136 -1.10 -10.43 34.43
CA SER A 136 -1.93 -9.93 33.33
C SER A 136 -1.74 -10.78 32.08
N VAL A 137 -2.80 -10.98 31.30
CA VAL A 137 -2.73 -11.65 30.00
C VAL A 137 -2.78 -10.60 28.90
N VAL A 138 -1.81 -10.62 27.99
CA VAL A 138 -1.74 -9.72 26.83
C VAL A 138 -2.01 -10.52 25.56
N VAL A 139 -2.99 -10.11 24.76
CA VAL A 139 -3.32 -10.76 23.49
C VAL A 139 -2.90 -9.87 22.32
N VAL A 140 -2.18 -10.46 21.37
CA VAL A 140 -1.68 -9.78 20.16
C VAL A 140 -2.02 -10.57 18.90
N GLU A 141 -1.89 -9.94 17.74
CA GLU A 141 -2.29 -10.55 16.46
C GLU A 141 -1.38 -11.70 16.03
N SER A 142 -0.05 -11.54 16.15
CA SER A 142 0.93 -12.46 15.59
C SER A 142 1.93 -12.98 16.61
N LEU A 143 2.58 -14.10 16.28
CA LEU A 143 3.55 -14.76 17.14
C LEU A 143 4.85 -13.97 17.29
N ASP A 144 5.33 -13.32 16.22
CA ASP A 144 6.54 -12.52 16.28
C ASP A 144 6.33 -11.27 17.15
N LYS A 145 5.17 -10.60 17.02
CA LYS A 145 4.76 -9.53 17.91
C LYS A 145 4.69 -9.98 19.37
N ALA A 146 4.13 -11.17 19.62
CA ALA A 146 4.05 -11.74 20.98
C ALA A 146 5.44 -11.95 21.60
N ARG A 147 6.38 -12.48 20.82
CA ARG A 147 7.76 -12.70 21.25
C ARG A 147 8.49 -11.39 21.57
N THR A 148 8.32 -10.37 20.72
CA THR A 148 8.95 -9.04 20.92
C THR A 148 8.37 -8.33 22.15
N ILE A 149 7.06 -8.33 22.33
CA ILE A 149 6.43 -7.70 23.50
C ILE A 149 6.78 -8.44 24.80
N ARG A 150 6.84 -9.78 24.76
CA ARG A 150 7.26 -10.58 25.93
C ARG A 150 8.67 -10.23 26.39
N SER A 151 9.60 -9.91 25.48
CA SER A 151 10.95 -9.48 25.89
C SER A 151 10.98 -8.12 26.61
N TYR A 152 9.95 -7.29 26.46
CA TYR A 152 9.88 -5.97 27.10
C TYR A 152 9.14 -5.98 28.45
N LEU A 153 8.11 -6.81 28.59
CA LEU A 153 7.17 -6.75 29.73
C LEU A 153 7.55 -7.68 30.90
N GLY A 154 8.42 -8.66 30.70
CA GLY A 154 8.87 -9.57 31.75
C GLY A 154 7.80 -10.61 32.18
N GLY A 155 8.05 -11.28 33.32
CA GLY A 155 7.29 -12.47 33.73
C GLY A 155 5.87 -12.25 34.27
N MET A 156 5.51 -11.00 34.60
CA MET A 156 4.16 -10.67 35.11
C MET A 156 3.10 -10.57 34.00
N TYR A 157 3.53 -10.56 32.73
CA TYR A 157 2.64 -10.52 31.57
C TYR A 157 2.74 -11.81 30.77
N GLU A 158 1.65 -12.56 30.72
CA GLU A 158 1.53 -13.69 29.80
C GLU A 158 1.08 -13.18 28.42
N VAL A 159 2.03 -13.04 27.49
CA VAL A 159 1.74 -12.61 26.11
C VAL A 159 1.38 -13.81 25.23
N LEU A 160 0.20 -13.76 24.59
CA LEU A 160 -0.39 -14.78 23.72
C LEU A 160 -0.77 -14.20 22.35
N SER A 161 -0.71 -15.02 21.30
CA SER A 161 -1.14 -14.63 19.95
C SER A 161 -2.48 -15.26 19.55
N CYS A 162 -3.34 -14.48 18.87
CA CYS A 162 -4.60 -14.97 18.31
C CYS A 162 -4.51 -15.38 16.83
N ASN A 163 -3.40 -15.07 16.15
CA ASN A 163 -3.14 -15.32 14.73
C ASN A 163 -4.22 -14.75 13.81
N GLY A 164 -4.55 -13.46 13.99
CA GLY A 164 -5.55 -12.74 13.21
C GLY A 164 -6.99 -12.99 13.67
N LEU A 165 -7.93 -12.87 12.72
CA LEU A 165 -9.37 -13.01 12.96
C LEU A 165 -9.76 -14.36 13.56
N VAL A 166 -10.69 -14.29 14.52
CA VAL A 166 -11.10 -15.44 15.32
C VAL A 166 -12.44 -15.99 14.82
N MET A 167 -13.31 -15.11 14.30
CA MET A 167 -14.56 -15.44 13.64
C MET A 167 -14.57 -14.93 12.21
N ASP A 168 -15.23 -15.67 11.32
CA ASP A 168 -15.53 -15.22 9.96
C ASP A 168 -17.02 -15.44 9.66
N LEU A 169 -17.52 -14.83 8.59
CA LEU A 169 -18.89 -15.02 8.12
C LEU A 169 -19.12 -16.48 7.73
N ASP A 170 -20.31 -17.00 8.04
CA ASP A 170 -20.73 -18.32 7.55
C ASP A 170 -20.60 -18.35 6.01
N PRO A 171 -19.88 -19.31 5.42
CA PRO A 171 -19.76 -19.41 3.97
C PRO A 171 -21.09 -19.71 3.26
N GLY A 172 -22.15 -20.07 4.00
CA GLY A 172 -23.48 -20.32 3.47
C GLY A 172 -24.21 -19.08 2.93
N GLN A 173 -25.30 -19.31 2.19
CA GLN A 173 -26.10 -18.26 1.56
C GLN A 173 -26.79 -17.28 2.53
N ASN A 174 -26.89 -17.65 3.81
CA ASN A 174 -27.63 -16.88 4.82
C ASN A 174 -26.70 -16.13 5.79
N SER A 175 -25.48 -15.74 5.40
CA SER A 175 -24.54 -15.10 6.33
C SER A 175 -24.80 -13.62 6.61
N ALA A 176 -25.72 -12.98 5.88
CA ALA A 176 -26.31 -11.71 6.28
C ALA A 176 -27.83 -11.74 6.05
N SER A 177 -28.60 -11.28 7.05
CA SER A 177 -30.04 -11.07 6.91
C SER A 177 -30.32 -9.62 6.54
N LEU A 178 -30.76 -9.39 5.29
CA LEU A 178 -31.18 -8.07 4.81
C LEU A 178 -32.43 -7.55 5.52
N ASP A 179 -33.33 -8.46 5.90
CA ASP A 179 -34.62 -8.13 6.52
C ASP A 179 -34.51 -7.80 8.01
N ASN A 180 -33.40 -8.18 8.66
CA ASN A 180 -33.15 -7.94 10.07
C ASN A 180 -31.91 -7.03 10.23
N ASP A 181 -31.95 -5.79 9.74
CA ASP A 181 -30.89 -4.78 9.91
C ASP A 181 -29.45 -5.27 9.62
N PHE A 182 -29.29 -6.05 8.55
CA PHE A 182 -28.00 -6.63 8.14
C PHE A 182 -27.35 -7.54 9.20
N CYS A 183 -28.15 -8.24 10.02
CA CYS A 183 -27.65 -9.22 10.99
C CYS A 183 -26.69 -10.23 10.34
N LEU A 184 -25.49 -10.34 10.89
CA LEU A 184 -24.43 -11.19 10.35
C LEU A 184 -24.34 -12.50 11.13
N PHE A 185 -24.18 -13.62 10.41
CA PHE A 185 -23.97 -14.92 11.02
C PHE A 185 -22.50 -15.29 10.95
N TRP A 186 -21.92 -15.58 12.12
CA TRP A 186 -20.50 -15.82 12.27
C TRP A 186 -20.23 -17.26 12.67
N GLU A 187 -19.11 -17.80 12.20
CA GLU A 187 -18.57 -19.08 12.61
C GLU A 187 -17.15 -18.92 13.16
N ILE A 188 -16.86 -19.66 14.23
CA ILE A 188 -15.51 -19.71 14.79
C ILE A 188 -14.74 -20.82 14.08
N SER A 189 -13.66 -20.47 13.39
CA SER A 189 -12.80 -21.47 12.74
C SER A 189 -12.25 -22.48 13.76
N ASN A 190 -12.09 -23.75 13.37
CA ASN A 190 -11.54 -24.79 14.25
C ASN A 190 -10.17 -24.39 14.82
N SER A 191 -9.31 -23.78 14.00
CA SER A 191 -7.99 -23.31 14.43
C SER A 191 -8.08 -22.20 15.48
N SER A 192 -9.07 -21.31 15.35
CA SER A 192 -9.34 -20.20 16.26
C SER A 192 -9.85 -20.71 17.61
N GLN A 193 -10.64 -21.79 17.63
CA GLN A 193 -11.15 -22.37 18.89
C GLN A 193 -10.02 -22.83 19.82
N THR A 194 -8.97 -23.46 19.29
CA THR A 194 -7.81 -23.88 20.10
C THR A 194 -7.07 -22.67 20.68
N ARG A 195 -6.96 -21.58 19.94
CA ARG A 195 -6.30 -20.35 20.40
C ARG A 195 -7.11 -19.64 21.49
N VAL A 196 -8.43 -19.50 21.31
CA VAL A 196 -9.31 -18.92 22.33
C VAL A 196 -9.36 -19.78 23.59
N LYS A 197 -9.34 -21.11 23.47
CA LYS A 197 -9.20 -22.02 24.62
C LYS A 197 -7.93 -21.74 25.42
N ARG A 198 -6.80 -21.48 24.77
CA ARG A 198 -5.54 -21.11 25.44
C ARG A 198 -5.65 -19.77 26.17
N ILE A 199 -6.26 -18.76 25.54
CA ILE A 199 -6.53 -17.47 26.18
C ILE A 199 -7.42 -17.69 27.41
N SER A 200 -8.51 -18.44 27.27
CA SER A 200 -9.41 -18.76 28.37
C SER A 200 -8.73 -19.51 29.53
N ALA A 201 -7.73 -20.35 29.24
CA ALA A 201 -6.99 -21.07 30.27
C ALA A 201 -6.02 -20.13 31.02
N ALA A 202 -5.37 -19.23 30.29
CA ALA A 202 -4.46 -18.23 30.85
C ALA A 202 -5.15 -17.19 31.74
N LEU A 203 -6.46 -16.98 31.56
CA LEU A 203 -7.25 -16.07 32.40
C LEU A 203 -7.51 -16.57 33.83
N LYS A 204 -7.20 -17.84 34.13
CA LYS A 204 -7.41 -18.39 35.49
C LYS A 204 -6.42 -17.74 36.47
N GLY A 205 -6.93 -16.98 37.45
CA GLY A 205 -6.11 -16.34 38.49
C GLY A 205 -5.36 -15.11 38.00
N VAL A 206 -5.88 -14.41 36.99
CA VAL A 206 -5.31 -13.21 36.38
C VAL A 206 -6.30 -12.04 36.55
N ASN A 207 -5.78 -10.84 36.80
CA ASN A 207 -6.61 -9.66 37.09
C ASN A 207 -7.00 -8.89 35.83
N ASN A 208 -6.14 -8.89 34.80
CA ASN A 208 -6.32 -8.05 33.61
C ASN A 208 -6.20 -8.86 32.31
N LEU A 209 -7.08 -8.56 31.36
CA LEU A 209 -6.99 -8.98 29.96
C LEU A 209 -6.74 -7.76 29.07
N ILE A 210 -5.58 -7.72 28.44
CA ILE A 210 -5.07 -6.59 27.67
C ILE A 210 -5.03 -6.94 26.19
N PHE A 211 -5.66 -6.12 25.35
CA PHE A 211 -5.64 -6.25 23.90
C PHE A 211 -4.63 -5.27 23.28
N ALA A 212 -3.57 -5.82 22.70
CA ALA A 212 -2.44 -5.10 22.12
C ALA A 212 -2.37 -5.31 20.58
N PHE A 213 -3.51 -5.19 19.92
CA PHE A 213 -3.60 -5.26 18.45
C PHE A 213 -3.16 -3.95 17.78
N ASP A 214 -2.89 -4.01 16.48
CA ASP A 214 -2.56 -2.80 15.72
C ASP A 214 -3.72 -1.80 15.73
N PRO A 215 -3.47 -0.48 15.61
CA PRO A 215 -4.52 0.54 15.54
C PRO A 215 -5.26 0.47 14.20
N SER A 216 -6.12 -0.52 14.03
CA SER A 216 -6.89 -0.69 12.79
C SER A 216 -8.31 -1.17 13.08
N PRO A 217 -9.26 -0.95 12.15
CA PRO A 217 -10.61 -1.53 12.24
C PRO A 217 -10.60 -3.05 12.45
N GLU A 218 -9.64 -3.75 11.84
CA GLU A 218 -9.46 -5.19 12.02
C GLU A 218 -8.98 -5.54 13.44
N GLY A 219 -8.01 -4.80 13.97
CA GLY A 219 -7.50 -4.99 15.33
C GLY A 219 -8.57 -4.79 16.40
N GLU A 220 -9.41 -3.74 16.28
CA GLU A 220 -10.55 -3.51 17.18
C GLU A 220 -11.58 -4.64 17.07
N THR A 221 -11.87 -5.09 15.84
CA THR A 221 -12.80 -6.19 15.62
C THR A 221 -12.30 -7.49 16.24
N ILE A 222 -11.01 -7.81 16.14
CA ILE A 222 -10.42 -9.00 16.77
C ILE A 222 -10.60 -8.95 18.29
N ALA A 223 -10.34 -7.80 18.92
CA ALA A 223 -10.54 -7.62 20.37
C ALA A 223 -12.00 -7.89 20.77
N TRP A 224 -12.92 -7.23 20.07
CA TRP A 224 -14.35 -7.36 20.31
C TRP A 224 -14.83 -8.82 20.09
N GLN A 225 -14.36 -9.50 19.04
CA GLN A 225 -14.67 -10.92 18.78
C GLN A 225 -14.20 -11.84 19.91
N ILE A 226 -12.99 -11.63 20.42
CA ILE A 226 -12.43 -12.45 21.51
C ILE A 226 -13.24 -12.28 22.79
N ILE A 227 -13.59 -11.04 23.14
CA ILE A 227 -14.46 -10.74 24.28
C ILE A 227 -15.78 -11.51 24.15
N HIS A 228 -16.42 -11.42 22.98
CA HIS A 228 -17.70 -12.07 22.73
C HIS A 228 -17.62 -13.59 22.95
N ILE A 229 -16.58 -14.25 22.40
CA ILE A 229 -16.39 -15.70 22.55
C ILE A 229 -16.11 -16.08 24.00
N LEU A 230 -15.23 -15.34 24.69
CA LEU A 230 -14.86 -15.62 26.08
C LEU A 230 -16.07 -15.50 27.03
N ARG A 231 -16.96 -14.52 26.80
CA ARG A 231 -18.21 -14.38 27.57
C ARG A 231 -19.20 -15.51 27.27
N LYS A 232 -19.62 -15.67 26.01
CA LYS A 232 -20.74 -16.55 25.65
C LYS A 232 -20.37 -18.04 25.71
N LYS A 233 -19.14 -18.41 25.30
CA LYS A 233 -18.74 -19.82 25.13
C LYS A 233 -17.98 -20.38 26.33
N HIS A 234 -16.99 -19.63 26.80
CA HIS A 234 -16.09 -20.13 27.84
C HIS A 234 -16.54 -19.75 29.25
N ARG A 235 -17.41 -18.73 29.39
CA ARG A 235 -17.82 -18.14 30.68
C ARG A 235 -16.61 -17.84 31.58
N SER A 236 -15.47 -17.54 30.95
CA SER A 236 -14.18 -17.36 31.63
C SER A 236 -13.84 -15.89 31.88
N LEU A 237 -14.59 -14.98 31.27
CA LEU A 237 -14.66 -13.59 31.69
C LEU A 237 -15.52 -13.51 32.96
N GLN A 238 -14.86 -13.73 34.10
CA GLN A 238 -15.41 -13.45 35.42
C GLN A 238 -15.58 -11.92 35.58
N GLU A 239 -16.50 -11.49 36.45
CA GLU A 239 -16.79 -10.06 36.67
C GLU A 239 -15.58 -9.27 37.20
N ASP A 240 -14.60 -9.96 37.79
CA ASP A 240 -13.41 -9.37 38.39
C ASP A 240 -12.28 -9.09 37.41
N ILE A 241 -12.34 -9.63 36.18
CA ILE A 241 -11.29 -9.42 35.16
C ILE A 241 -11.49 -8.06 34.49
N LEU A 242 -10.50 -7.19 34.61
CA LEU A 242 -10.50 -5.88 33.97
C LEU A 242 -10.05 -6.01 32.51
N LEU A 243 -10.81 -5.39 31.61
CA LEU A 243 -10.46 -5.31 30.19
C LEU A 243 -9.67 -4.04 29.89
N ALA A 244 -8.70 -4.13 28.99
CA ALA A 244 -7.96 -2.97 28.52
C ALA A 244 -7.60 -3.08 27.04
N ARG A 245 -7.68 -1.97 26.31
CA ARG A 245 -7.19 -1.84 24.95
C ARG A 245 -6.00 -0.88 24.95
N VAL A 246 -4.83 -1.35 24.51
CA VAL A 246 -3.61 -0.54 24.42
C VAL A 246 -3.20 -0.37 22.97
N VAL A 247 -2.85 0.85 22.57
CA VAL A 247 -2.52 1.21 21.19
C VAL A 247 -1.11 1.77 21.13
N PHE A 248 -0.37 1.39 20.10
CA PHE A 248 0.96 1.91 19.82
C PHE A 248 1.22 1.91 18.31
N ASN A 249 2.00 2.87 17.84
CA ASN A 249 2.39 3.00 16.44
C ASN A 249 3.74 2.32 16.15
N GLU A 250 4.49 1.93 17.18
CA GLU A 250 5.77 1.23 17.07
C GLU A 250 5.96 0.23 18.22
N ILE A 251 6.73 -0.84 17.97
CA ILE A 251 6.98 -1.92 18.93
C ILE A 251 8.37 -1.71 19.57
N THR A 252 8.48 -0.65 20.37
CA THR A 252 9.63 -0.32 21.22
C THR A 252 9.27 -0.52 22.70
N GLU A 253 10.26 -0.76 23.56
CA GLU A 253 10.01 -0.98 24.99
C GLU A 253 9.31 0.22 25.63
N GLN A 254 9.74 1.44 25.29
CA GLN A 254 9.15 2.70 25.76
C GLN A 254 7.70 2.85 25.28
N SER A 255 7.44 2.66 23.98
CA SER A 255 6.09 2.75 23.40
C SER A 255 5.11 1.75 24.03
N ILE A 256 5.53 0.50 24.24
CA ILE A 256 4.68 -0.52 24.86
C ILE A 256 4.37 -0.20 26.32
N LYS A 257 5.36 0.27 27.09
CA LYS A 257 5.16 0.66 28.50
C LYS A 257 4.27 1.89 28.63
N ALA A 258 4.47 2.91 27.78
CA ALA A 258 3.62 4.08 27.72
C ALA A 258 2.17 3.71 27.37
N ALA A 259 1.97 2.84 26.37
CA ALA A 259 0.64 2.37 25.99
C ALA A 259 -0.08 1.59 27.12
N LEU A 260 0.66 0.91 28.00
CA LEU A 260 0.09 0.26 29.19
C LEU A 260 -0.29 1.25 30.30
N GLN A 261 0.30 2.45 30.33
CA GLN A 261 -0.05 3.48 31.30
C GLN A 261 -1.36 4.18 30.96
N GLU A 262 -1.71 4.22 29.67
CA GLU A 262 -2.92 4.88 29.15
C GLU A 262 -3.83 3.90 28.37
N PRO A 263 -4.38 2.87 29.04
CA PRO A 263 -5.34 1.98 28.38
C PRO A 263 -6.65 2.72 28.09
N ARG A 264 -7.30 2.31 27.00
CA ARG A 264 -8.63 2.79 26.61
C ARG A 264 -9.64 1.65 26.48
N GLU A 265 -10.88 2.01 26.18
CA GLU A 265 -11.92 1.08 25.77
C GLU A 265 -11.77 0.70 24.28
N ILE A 266 -12.50 -0.34 23.86
CA ILE A 266 -12.61 -0.69 22.45
C ILE A 266 -13.41 0.39 21.71
N ASP A 267 -12.90 0.79 20.55
CA ASP A 267 -13.60 1.75 19.71
C ASP A 267 -14.66 1.04 18.85
N MET A 268 -15.91 1.14 19.29
CA MET A 268 -17.03 0.51 18.57
C MET A 268 -17.29 1.14 17.20
N ASN A 269 -16.86 2.38 16.93
CA ASN A 269 -17.00 2.96 15.59
C ASN A 269 -16.07 2.27 14.60
N LEU A 270 -14.84 1.95 15.03
CA LEU A 270 -13.90 1.17 14.23
C LEU A 270 -14.38 -0.27 14.00
N VAL A 271 -14.98 -0.90 15.03
CA VAL A 271 -15.62 -2.22 14.87
C VAL A 271 -16.77 -2.14 13.87
N ASN A 272 -17.69 -1.18 14.02
CA ASN A 272 -18.83 -1.00 13.13
C ASN A 272 -18.39 -0.71 11.68
N SER A 273 -17.32 0.06 11.49
CA SER A 273 -16.72 0.31 10.17
C SER A 273 -16.23 -0.99 9.51
N TYR A 274 -15.54 -1.84 10.27
CA TYR A 274 -15.12 -3.15 9.78
C TYR A 274 -16.31 -4.06 9.44
N LEU A 275 -17.32 -4.12 10.32
CA LEU A 275 -18.53 -4.92 10.10
C LEU A 275 -19.29 -4.45 8.86
N ALA A 276 -19.49 -3.14 8.70
CA ALA A 276 -20.11 -2.56 7.50
C ALA A 276 -19.36 -2.93 6.23
N LYS A 277 -18.01 -2.89 6.25
CA LYS A 277 -17.19 -3.37 5.13
C LYS A 277 -17.45 -4.84 4.82
N ARG A 278 -17.54 -5.72 5.82
CA ARG A 278 -17.84 -7.15 5.64
C ARG A 278 -19.23 -7.37 5.05
N VAL A 279 -20.25 -6.64 5.51
CA VAL A 279 -21.60 -6.66 4.94
C VAL A 279 -21.56 -6.30 3.46
N ILE A 280 -20.92 -5.18 3.11
CA ILE A 280 -20.85 -4.71 1.71
C ILE A 280 -20.12 -5.73 0.83
N ASP A 281 -19.00 -6.27 1.29
CA ASP A 281 -18.23 -7.26 0.54
C ASP A 281 -19.03 -8.57 0.36
N PHE A 282 -19.81 -8.98 1.37
CA PHE A 282 -20.74 -10.11 1.27
C PHE A 282 -21.86 -9.84 0.26
N LEU A 283 -22.56 -8.72 0.36
CA LEU A 283 -23.66 -8.37 -0.55
C LEU A 283 -23.18 -8.28 -2.00
N PHE A 284 -21.98 -7.74 -2.21
CA PHE A 284 -21.35 -7.70 -3.52
C PHE A 284 -21.03 -9.11 -4.03
N GLY A 285 -20.36 -9.93 -3.22
CA GLY A 285 -20.02 -11.29 -3.59
C GLY A 285 -21.26 -12.15 -3.87
N PHE A 286 -22.27 -12.09 -3.01
CA PHE A 286 -23.50 -12.87 -3.13
C PHE A 286 -24.31 -12.51 -4.38
N ASN A 287 -24.46 -11.21 -4.67
CA ASN A 287 -25.29 -10.76 -5.80
C ASN A 287 -24.56 -10.82 -7.15
N ILE A 288 -23.26 -10.49 -7.18
CA ILE A 288 -22.51 -10.34 -8.44
C ILE A 288 -21.81 -11.64 -8.86
N SER A 289 -21.28 -12.42 -7.91
CA SER A 289 -20.51 -13.63 -8.23
C SER A 289 -21.31 -14.65 -9.05
N PRO A 290 -22.59 -14.98 -8.75
CA PRO A 290 -23.36 -15.92 -9.57
C PRO A 290 -23.58 -15.43 -11.01
N LEU A 291 -23.79 -14.12 -11.19
CA LEU A 291 -23.95 -13.52 -12.52
C LEU A 291 -22.65 -13.61 -13.32
N VAL A 292 -21.51 -13.30 -12.69
CA VAL A 292 -20.18 -13.40 -13.31
C VAL A 292 -19.87 -14.85 -13.69
N LEU A 293 -20.06 -15.81 -12.78
CA LEU A 293 -19.81 -17.23 -13.06
C LEU A 293 -20.71 -17.77 -14.17
N ARG A 294 -21.97 -17.30 -14.26
CA ARG A 294 -22.87 -17.71 -15.35
C ARG A 294 -22.46 -17.14 -16.71
N LYS A 295 -21.93 -15.91 -16.75
CA LYS A 295 -21.52 -15.25 -18.00
C LYS A 295 -20.06 -15.53 -18.40
N LEU A 296 -19.21 -15.82 -17.41
CA LEU A 296 -17.77 -16.02 -17.51
C LEU A 296 -17.37 -17.24 -16.64
N PRO A 297 -17.69 -18.47 -17.07
CA PRO A 297 -17.57 -19.68 -16.26
C PRO A 297 -16.13 -20.04 -15.84
N SER A 298 -15.12 -19.52 -16.53
CA SER A 298 -13.70 -19.73 -16.19
C SER A 298 -13.12 -18.68 -15.25
N CYS A 299 -13.89 -17.67 -14.85
CA CYS A 299 -13.40 -16.58 -14.00
C CYS A 299 -13.54 -16.92 -12.52
N LYS A 300 -12.55 -16.51 -11.72
CA LYS A 300 -12.66 -16.53 -10.26
C LYS A 300 -13.70 -15.51 -9.80
N SER A 301 -14.40 -15.81 -8.71
CA SER A 301 -15.32 -14.88 -8.08
C SER A 301 -14.62 -13.56 -7.75
N PRO A 302 -14.99 -12.46 -8.42
CA PRO A 302 -14.30 -11.19 -8.27
C PRO A 302 -14.67 -10.53 -6.95
N ARG A 303 -13.68 -9.97 -6.26
CA ARG A 303 -13.92 -9.14 -5.07
C ARG A 303 -14.27 -7.72 -5.48
N ARG A 304 -15.04 -7.02 -4.62
CA ARG A 304 -15.52 -5.65 -4.87
C ARG A 304 -14.43 -4.68 -5.35
N PHE A 305 -13.26 -4.71 -4.72
CA PHE A 305 -12.14 -3.82 -5.06
C PHE A 305 -11.33 -4.27 -6.28
N GLU A 306 -11.46 -5.54 -6.71
CA GLU A 306 -10.73 -6.04 -7.88
C GLU A 306 -11.35 -5.52 -9.18
N PHE A 307 -12.66 -5.24 -9.20
CA PHE A 307 -13.35 -4.70 -10.37
C PHE A 307 -12.80 -3.36 -10.85
N PRO A 308 -12.75 -2.29 -10.01
CA PRO A 308 -12.17 -1.02 -10.45
C PRO A 308 -10.69 -1.16 -10.85
N ALA A 309 -9.92 -1.99 -10.14
CA ALA A 309 -8.51 -2.21 -10.46
C ALA A 309 -8.33 -2.86 -11.83
N LEU A 310 -9.13 -3.89 -12.15
CA LEU A 310 -9.14 -4.51 -13.48
C LEU A 310 -9.63 -3.54 -14.55
N SER A 311 -10.67 -2.74 -14.27
CA SER A 311 -11.17 -1.71 -15.19
C SER A 311 -10.08 -0.74 -15.58
N LEU A 312 -9.29 -0.23 -14.63
CA LEU A 312 -8.18 0.68 -14.91
C LEU A 312 -7.13 0.07 -15.86
N LEU A 313 -6.90 -1.24 -15.76
CA LEU A 313 -5.99 -1.95 -16.67
C LEU A 313 -6.61 -2.10 -18.06
N CYS A 314 -7.89 -2.48 -18.14
CA CYS A 314 -8.62 -2.59 -19.40
C CYS A 314 -8.71 -1.23 -20.12
N ASP A 315 -9.05 -0.17 -19.41
CA ASP A 315 -9.13 1.20 -19.96
C ASP A 315 -7.78 1.61 -20.55
N ARG A 316 -6.67 1.34 -19.82
CA ARG A 316 -5.32 1.61 -20.33
C ARG A 316 -4.98 0.78 -21.56
N GLU A 317 -5.38 -0.49 -21.61
CA GLU A 317 -5.16 -1.34 -22.78
C GLU A 317 -5.99 -0.86 -23.99
N SER A 318 -7.22 -0.39 -23.76
CA SER A 318 -8.03 0.25 -24.79
C SER A 318 -7.42 1.57 -25.30
N GLU A 319 -6.84 2.39 -24.42
CA GLU A 319 -6.06 3.57 -24.80
C GLU A 319 -4.87 3.20 -25.70
N ILE A 320 -4.16 2.11 -25.36
CA ILE A 320 -3.01 1.61 -26.15
C ILE A 320 -3.49 1.09 -27.52
N ASN A 321 -4.58 0.32 -27.57
CA ASN A 321 -5.11 -0.24 -28.81
C ASN A 321 -5.68 0.83 -29.75
N SER A 322 -6.28 1.88 -29.18
CA SER A 322 -6.80 3.03 -29.95
C SER A 322 -5.70 4.03 -30.33
N PHE A 323 -4.47 3.88 -29.81
CA PHE A 323 -3.36 4.78 -30.09
C PHE A 323 -2.93 4.69 -31.56
N ARG A 324 -3.23 5.74 -32.33
CA ARG A 324 -2.76 5.90 -33.70
C ARG A 324 -1.37 6.52 -33.70
N SER A 325 -0.36 5.70 -33.98
CA SER A 325 1.02 6.17 -34.09
C SER A 325 1.17 7.17 -35.24
N ARG A 326 1.78 8.33 -34.96
CA ARG A 326 2.17 9.33 -35.97
C ARG A 326 3.69 9.47 -35.97
N GLU A 327 4.28 9.34 -37.15
CA GLU A 327 5.72 9.52 -37.33
C GLU A 327 6.09 11.01 -37.28
N TYR A 328 7.25 11.30 -36.68
CA TYR A 328 7.82 12.64 -36.61
C TYR A 328 9.33 12.57 -36.40
N TRP A 329 10.02 13.67 -36.71
CA TRP A 329 11.46 13.82 -36.52
C TRP A 329 11.75 14.93 -35.52
N THR A 330 12.79 14.71 -34.72
CA THR A 330 13.35 15.74 -33.84
C THR A 330 14.84 15.84 -34.13
N LEU A 331 15.31 17.07 -34.36
CA LEU A 331 16.69 17.33 -34.72
C LEU A 331 17.47 17.78 -33.49
N TYR A 332 18.59 17.12 -33.24
CA TYR A 332 19.50 17.44 -32.15
C TYR A 332 20.91 17.74 -32.68
N PRO A 333 21.20 18.98 -33.11
CA PRO A 333 22.52 19.34 -33.56
C PRO A 333 23.56 19.21 -32.43
N GLN A 334 24.76 18.75 -32.77
CA GLN A 334 25.92 18.85 -31.88
C GLN A 334 26.71 20.10 -32.24
N LEU A 335 26.75 21.03 -31.29
CA LEU A 335 27.39 22.32 -31.45
C LEU A 335 28.65 22.39 -30.60
N GLN A 336 29.68 23.06 -31.11
CA GLN A 336 30.94 23.27 -30.41
C GLN A 336 31.41 24.71 -30.60
N ARG A 337 31.86 25.36 -29.53
CA ARG A 337 32.50 26.67 -29.63
C ARG A 337 33.88 26.53 -30.28
N THR A 338 34.25 27.47 -31.15
CA THR A 338 35.44 27.39 -32.02
C THR A 338 36.80 27.25 -31.31
N ASN A 339 36.88 27.34 -29.97
CA ASN A 339 38.14 27.19 -29.21
C ASN A 339 37.97 26.39 -27.88
N ARG A 340 38.13 25.05 -27.97
CA ARG A 340 38.37 24.10 -26.85
C ARG A 340 37.24 23.77 -25.88
N ASP A 341 35.97 23.95 -26.26
CA ASP A 341 34.88 23.37 -25.45
C ASP A 341 34.52 21.96 -25.91
N LEU A 342 34.06 21.13 -24.99
CA LEU A 342 33.40 19.88 -25.32
C LEU A 342 32.12 20.16 -26.12
N PRO A 343 31.78 19.34 -27.12
CA PRO A 343 30.54 19.50 -27.85
C PRO A 343 29.34 19.28 -26.94
N PHE A 344 28.27 20.02 -27.19
CA PHE A 344 27.01 19.87 -26.47
C PHE A 344 25.86 19.64 -27.45
N ARG A 345 24.88 18.87 -26.99
CA ARG A 345 23.67 18.55 -27.74
C ARG A 345 22.68 19.69 -27.58
N THR A 346 22.18 20.20 -28.70
CA THR A 346 21.09 21.19 -28.73
C THR A 346 19.83 20.56 -29.28
N LEU A 347 18.69 21.21 -29.08
CA LEU A 347 17.40 20.86 -29.69
C LEU A 347 17.02 21.99 -30.63
N LEU A 348 16.66 21.67 -31.87
CA LEU A 348 16.10 22.66 -32.79
C LEU A 348 14.68 23.04 -32.33
N THR A 349 14.46 24.31 -32.01
CA THR A 349 13.18 24.81 -31.50
C THR A 349 12.42 25.69 -32.50
N HIS A 350 13.12 26.35 -33.43
CA HIS A 350 12.51 27.27 -34.40
C HIS A 350 13.13 27.10 -35.79
N ILE A 351 12.32 27.26 -36.83
CA ILE A 351 12.74 27.38 -38.23
C ILE A 351 11.98 28.56 -38.83
N ASP A 352 12.69 29.48 -39.49
CA ASP A 352 12.07 30.65 -40.15
C ASP A 352 11.13 31.42 -39.21
N SER A 353 11.56 31.59 -37.95
CA SER A 353 10.80 32.22 -36.85
C SER A 353 9.52 31.48 -36.42
N ARG A 354 9.24 30.31 -36.97
CA ARG A 354 8.14 29.43 -36.56
C ARG A 354 8.62 28.44 -35.50
N GLU A 355 7.90 28.39 -34.38
CA GLU A 355 8.15 27.41 -33.33
C GLU A 355 7.83 25.98 -33.81
N LEU A 356 8.75 25.06 -33.52
CA LEU A 356 8.60 23.64 -33.80
C LEU A 356 7.92 22.95 -32.62
N ASN A 357 6.77 22.37 -32.90
CA ASN A 357 6.10 21.43 -32.03
C ASN A 357 6.55 20.00 -32.34
N LYS A 358 6.15 19.05 -31.50
CA LYS A 358 6.48 17.63 -31.62
C LYS A 358 6.24 17.03 -33.02
N PHE A 359 5.21 17.49 -33.73
CA PHE A 359 4.83 16.97 -35.06
C PHE A 359 5.13 17.93 -36.22
N SER A 360 5.97 18.95 -35.99
CA SER A 360 6.27 19.93 -37.02
C SER A 360 7.08 19.35 -38.19
N VAL A 361 7.99 18.41 -37.91
CA VAL A 361 8.74 17.69 -38.96
C VAL A 361 8.12 16.32 -39.14
N ALA A 362 7.40 16.15 -40.26
CA ALA A 362 6.51 15.01 -40.48
C ALA A 362 7.00 14.03 -41.56
N SER A 363 8.14 14.29 -42.20
CA SER A 363 8.75 13.36 -43.15
C SER A 363 10.29 13.33 -43.06
N VAL A 364 10.90 12.29 -43.62
CA VAL A 364 12.36 12.14 -43.72
C VAL A 364 12.96 13.20 -44.64
N GLU A 365 12.25 13.52 -45.72
CA GLU A 365 12.67 14.49 -46.73
C GLU A 365 12.77 15.87 -46.10
N GLU A 366 11.73 16.28 -45.35
CA GLU A 366 11.72 17.53 -44.60
C GLU A 366 12.86 17.55 -43.56
N ALA A 367 13.07 16.45 -42.84
CA ALA A 367 14.17 16.35 -41.87
C ALA A 367 15.56 16.48 -42.52
N ASN A 368 15.77 15.91 -43.70
CA ASN A 368 17.02 15.98 -44.47
C ASN A 368 17.25 17.38 -45.06
N GLU A 369 16.20 18.05 -45.50
CA GLU A 369 16.26 19.43 -45.98
C GLU A 369 16.71 20.36 -44.84
N ILE A 370 16.06 20.25 -43.68
CA ILE A 370 16.41 21.01 -42.48
C ILE A 370 17.85 20.69 -42.05
N GLN A 371 18.26 19.41 -42.11
CA GLN A 371 19.63 19.01 -41.79
C GLN A 371 20.65 19.71 -42.69
N SER A 372 20.37 19.76 -43.99
CA SER A 372 21.25 20.40 -44.97
C SER A 372 21.37 21.90 -44.71
N ARG A 373 20.25 22.57 -44.38
CA ARG A 373 20.22 23.98 -43.96
C ARG A 373 21.02 24.21 -42.68
N ILE A 374 20.94 23.28 -41.71
CA ILE A 374 21.73 23.36 -40.48
C ILE A 374 23.22 23.28 -40.80
N TYR A 375 23.67 22.32 -41.62
CA TYR A 375 25.09 22.14 -41.92
C TYR A 375 25.73 23.32 -42.64
N SER A 376 24.97 24.07 -43.44
CA SER A 376 25.46 25.28 -44.12
C SER A 376 25.35 26.54 -43.25
N ALA A 377 24.66 26.49 -42.11
CA ALA A 377 24.44 27.64 -41.26
C ALA A 377 25.60 27.88 -40.26
N GLN A 378 25.79 29.15 -39.92
CA GLN A 378 26.62 29.57 -38.78
C GLN A 378 25.72 29.94 -37.60
N PHE A 379 26.03 29.40 -36.42
CA PHE A 379 25.25 29.66 -35.21
C PHE A 379 25.90 30.73 -34.34
N GLN A 380 25.06 31.61 -33.80
CA GLN A 380 25.42 32.59 -32.78
C GLN A 380 24.55 32.43 -31.54
N VAL A 381 25.11 32.75 -30.38
CA VAL A 381 24.36 32.75 -29.12
C VAL A 381 23.59 34.07 -29.02
N ILE A 382 22.26 34.00 -29.04
CA ILE A 382 21.38 35.17 -28.96
C ILE A 382 21.13 35.60 -27.51
N GLY A 383 21.18 34.66 -26.56
CA GLY A 383 20.97 34.96 -25.15
C GLY A 383 21.41 33.82 -24.23
N ILE A 384 21.75 34.15 -23.00
CA ILE A 384 22.11 33.20 -21.94
C ILE A 384 21.27 33.53 -20.71
N THR A 385 20.43 32.58 -20.30
CA THR A 385 19.66 32.67 -19.06
C THR A 385 20.25 31.72 -18.02
N ARG A 386 20.41 32.21 -16.79
CA ARG A 386 20.84 31.40 -15.64
C ARG A 386 19.76 31.45 -14.58
N SER A 387 19.21 30.30 -14.24
CA SER A 387 18.24 30.16 -13.15
C SER A 387 18.79 29.21 -12.10
N LYS A 388 18.49 29.51 -10.83
CA LYS A 388 18.73 28.58 -9.71
C LYS A 388 17.47 27.74 -9.54
N ILE A 389 17.61 26.42 -9.61
CA ILE A 389 16.53 25.48 -9.35
C ILE A 389 16.77 24.87 -7.97
N SER A 390 15.79 25.02 -7.08
CA SER A 390 15.77 24.33 -5.79
C SER A 390 14.83 23.13 -5.88
N LYS A 391 15.26 21.98 -5.39
CA LYS A 391 14.45 20.77 -5.34
C LYS A 391 14.09 20.46 -3.90
N MET A 392 12.79 20.33 -3.63
CA MET A 392 12.30 19.99 -2.30
C MET A 392 12.59 18.51 -1.98
N SER A 393 12.92 18.25 -0.71
CA SER A 393 13.10 16.88 -0.21
C SER A 393 11.81 16.07 -0.32
N PRO A 394 11.90 14.74 -0.53
CA PRO A 394 10.73 13.88 -0.54
C PRO A 394 10.05 13.87 0.84
N THR A 395 8.76 13.60 0.85
CA THR A 395 8.00 13.39 2.09
C THR A 395 8.39 12.06 2.75
N PRO A 396 8.14 11.91 4.06
CA PRO A 396 8.18 10.60 4.71
C PRO A 396 7.29 9.58 3.99
N TYR A 397 7.58 8.29 4.21
CA TYR A 397 6.83 7.24 3.54
C TYR A 397 5.45 7.04 4.17
N SER A 398 4.43 7.02 3.33
CA SER A 398 3.16 6.34 3.57
C SER A 398 3.22 4.92 2.99
N THR A 399 2.20 4.08 3.22
CA THR A 399 2.14 2.73 2.63
C THR A 399 2.22 2.77 1.10
N SER A 400 1.55 3.72 0.45
CA SER A 400 1.50 3.81 -1.01
C SER A 400 2.83 4.25 -1.62
N THR A 401 3.50 5.24 -1.01
CA THR A 401 4.79 5.76 -1.48
C THR A 401 5.91 4.75 -1.21
N LEU A 402 5.89 4.05 -0.07
CA LEU A 402 6.82 2.95 0.21
C LEU A 402 6.71 1.84 -0.84
N GLN A 403 5.50 1.41 -1.19
CA GLN A 403 5.30 0.38 -2.22
C GLN A 403 5.77 0.83 -3.59
N GLN A 404 5.52 2.09 -3.97
CA GLN A 404 5.98 2.65 -5.24
C GLN A 404 7.51 2.68 -5.31
N ASP A 405 8.18 3.16 -4.26
CA ASP A 405 9.64 3.24 -4.23
C ASP A 405 10.30 1.86 -4.09
N ALA A 406 9.72 0.94 -3.34
CA ALA A 406 10.20 -0.44 -3.30
C ALA A 406 10.10 -1.12 -4.68
N ALA A 407 9.03 -0.87 -5.44
CA ALA A 407 8.92 -1.35 -6.81
C ALA A 407 9.93 -0.67 -7.75
N ARG A 408 10.10 0.65 -7.63
CA ARG A 408 10.95 1.50 -8.48
C ARG A 408 12.44 1.43 -8.19
N ILE A 409 12.84 1.01 -6.98
CA ILE A 409 14.25 1.03 -6.56
C ILE A 409 14.73 -0.40 -6.32
N LEU A 410 13.91 -1.21 -5.65
CA LEU A 410 14.28 -2.57 -5.23
C LEU A 410 13.67 -3.67 -6.10
N ASN A 411 12.82 -3.34 -7.07
CA ASN A 411 12.05 -4.29 -7.89
C ASN A 411 11.17 -5.22 -7.05
N PHE A 412 10.70 -4.77 -5.88
CA PHE A 412 9.80 -5.58 -5.05
C PHE A 412 8.35 -5.42 -5.49
N SER A 413 7.62 -6.53 -5.54
CA SER A 413 6.16 -6.47 -5.63
C SER A 413 5.58 -5.88 -4.34
N SER A 414 4.34 -5.39 -4.41
CA SER A 414 3.62 -4.90 -3.23
C SER A 414 3.53 -5.97 -2.14
N SER A 415 3.29 -7.23 -2.51
CA SER A 415 3.23 -8.36 -1.58
C SER A 415 4.56 -8.59 -0.84
N ILE A 416 5.68 -8.58 -1.57
CA ILE A 416 7.02 -8.73 -0.95
C ILE A 416 7.30 -7.55 -0.01
N THR A 417 7.02 -6.33 -0.47
CA THR A 417 7.24 -5.10 0.30
C THR A 417 6.47 -5.16 1.63
N MET A 418 5.18 -5.48 1.58
CA MET A 418 4.35 -5.56 2.79
C MET A 418 4.74 -6.71 3.72
N LYS A 419 5.20 -7.84 3.17
CA LYS A 419 5.72 -8.96 3.98
C LYS A 419 6.99 -8.59 4.72
N ILE A 420 7.91 -7.85 4.08
CA ILE A 420 9.14 -7.36 4.71
C ILE A 420 8.79 -6.29 5.75
N ALA A 421 7.95 -5.32 5.40
CA ALA A 421 7.54 -4.26 6.31
C ALA A 421 6.87 -4.81 7.57
N ARG A 422 5.98 -5.81 7.44
CA ARG A 422 5.39 -6.50 8.59
C ARG A 422 6.46 -7.11 9.51
N LYS A 423 7.46 -7.79 8.96
CA LYS A 423 8.56 -8.37 9.76
C LYS A 423 9.39 -7.30 10.46
N LEU A 424 9.68 -6.20 9.77
CA LEU A 424 10.42 -5.07 10.35
C LEU A 424 9.63 -4.43 11.50
N TYR A 425 8.31 -4.30 11.37
CA TYR A 425 7.43 -3.77 12.41
C TYR A 425 7.29 -4.72 13.60
N GLU A 426 6.85 -5.97 13.38
CA GLU A 426 6.57 -6.96 14.44
C GLU A 426 7.81 -7.40 15.23
N GLY A 427 8.97 -7.29 14.59
CA GLY A 427 10.27 -7.40 15.22
C GLY A 427 11.15 -8.49 14.62
N VAL A 428 12.40 -8.11 14.36
CA VAL A 428 13.44 -8.97 13.80
C VAL A 428 14.34 -9.48 14.93
N LYS A 429 14.80 -10.73 14.81
CA LYS A 429 15.76 -11.32 15.75
C LYS A 429 17.18 -10.88 15.36
N PHE A 430 17.87 -10.24 16.30
CA PHE A 430 19.29 -9.87 16.20
C PHE A 430 20.20 -10.93 16.81
N HIS A 431 21.51 -10.74 16.62
CA HIS A 431 22.53 -11.47 17.37
C HIS A 431 22.34 -11.23 18.89
N LYS A 432 22.65 -12.23 19.72
CA LYS A 432 22.38 -12.25 21.18
C LYS A 432 20.88 -12.32 21.60
N ASN A 433 20.01 -12.87 20.76
CA ASN A 433 18.58 -13.11 21.05
C ASN A 433 17.72 -11.85 21.32
N ILE A 434 18.21 -10.64 21.04
CA ILE A 434 17.44 -9.41 21.17
C ILE A 434 16.45 -9.32 19.99
N ARG A 435 15.20 -8.96 20.27
CA ARG A 435 14.19 -8.66 19.24
C ARG A 435 13.78 -7.20 19.33
N ALA A 436 13.65 -6.54 18.19
CA ALA A 436 13.15 -5.17 18.15
C ALA A 436 12.36 -4.91 16.88
N GLY A 437 11.27 -4.14 17.02
CA GLY A 437 10.61 -3.48 15.90
C GLY A 437 11.52 -2.38 15.35
N LEU A 438 11.77 -2.41 14.04
CA LEU A 438 12.70 -1.53 13.35
C LEU A 438 12.01 -0.35 12.66
N ILE A 439 10.71 -0.46 12.40
CA ILE A 439 9.91 0.60 11.79
C ILE A 439 8.61 0.81 12.55
N THR A 440 8.01 1.98 12.37
CA THR A 440 6.62 2.29 12.76
C THR A 440 5.61 1.46 11.95
N CYS A 441 4.33 1.54 12.32
CA CYS A 441 3.24 0.83 11.66
C CYS A 441 3.27 1.09 10.14
N PHE A 442 3.38 0.01 9.37
CA PHE A 442 3.57 0.06 7.92
C PHE A 442 2.27 0.25 7.14
N ILE A 443 1.12 0.19 7.82
CA ILE A 443 -0.21 0.48 7.28
C ILE A 443 -0.61 1.88 7.77
N THR A 444 -0.35 2.89 6.93
CA THR A 444 -0.49 4.30 7.26
C THR A 444 -0.67 5.11 5.98
N ASP A 445 -1.56 6.07 6.03
CA ASP A 445 -1.71 7.16 5.06
C ASP A 445 -1.09 8.47 5.57
N GLY A 446 -0.64 8.51 6.83
CA GLY A 446 -0.07 9.68 7.44
C GLY A 446 1.38 9.94 7.02
N LEU A 447 1.71 11.23 6.98
CA LEU A 447 3.05 11.75 6.69
C LEU A 447 3.69 12.40 7.91
N HIS A 448 2.98 12.43 9.03
CA HIS A 448 3.43 13.07 10.25
C HIS A 448 4.50 12.21 10.95
N ILE A 449 5.42 12.86 11.67
CA ILE A 449 6.45 12.23 12.50
C ILE A 449 6.37 12.85 13.89
N SER A 450 6.51 12.03 14.94
CA SER A 450 6.51 12.53 16.32
C SER A 450 7.62 13.55 16.58
N GLU A 451 7.37 14.50 17.48
CA GLU A 451 8.36 15.55 17.80
C GLU A 451 9.68 14.96 18.34
N GLU A 452 9.58 13.90 19.15
CA GLU A 452 10.74 13.13 19.64
C GLU A 452 11.57 12.58 18.48
N ALA A 453 10.93 11.91 17.52
CA ALA A 453 11.62 11.36 16.35
C ALA A 453 12.17 12.46 15.43
N VAL A 454 11.49 13.60 15.28
CA VAL A 454 12.03 14.75 14.53
C VAL A 454 13.31 15.26 15.19
N SER A 455 13.33 15.39 16.52
CA SER A 455 14.52 15.82 17.27
C SER A 455 15.68 14.85 17.06
N ASP A 456 15.43 13.55 17.20
CA ASP A 456 16.43 12.50 16.98
C ASP A 456 16.98 12.49 15.55
N ILE A 457 16.11 12.57 14.54
CA ILE A 457 16.52 12.63 13.13
C ILE A 457 17.40 13.86 12.89
N ARG A 458 17.02 15.03 13.40
CA ARG A 458 17.81 16.26 13.28
C ARG A 458 19.19 16.11 13.92
N SER A 459 19.25 15.51 15.11
CA SER A 459 20.52 15.27 15.81
C SER A 459 21.47 14.40 14.97
N VAL A 460 20.96 13.32 14.36
CA VAL A 460 21.75 12.42 13.51
C VAL A 460 22.19 13.12 12.22
N ILE A 461 21.35 13.96 11.61
CA ILE A 461 21.73 14.75 10.43
C ILE A 461 22.89 15.69 10.77
N ILE A 462 22.80 16.43 11.88
CA ILE A 462 23.86 17.35 12.33
C ILE A 462 25.15 16.58 12.59
N GLN A 463 25.07 15.45 13.29
CA GLN A 463 26.25 14.65 13.61
C GLN A 463 26.94 14.07 12.37
N ARG A 464 26.19 13.66 11.34
CA ARG A 464 26.74 12.95 10.17
C ARG A 464 27.08 13.86 9.00
N TYR A 465 26.30 14.91 8.78
CA TYR A 465 26.41 15.78 7.60
C TYR A 465 26.77 17.23 7.97
N GLY A 466 26.59 17.63 9.23
CA GLY A 466 26.87 18.99 9.72
C GLY A 466 25.64 19.90 9.72
N GLN A 467 25.76 21.04 10.42
CA GLN A 467 24.67 21.99 10.66
C GLN A 467 24.04 22.55 9.37
N ASN A 468 24.80 22.63 8.28
CA ASN A 468 24.32 23.20 7.01
C ASN A 468 23.36 22.26 6.25
N PHE A 469 23.23 21.00 6.67
CA PHE A 469 22.38 20.00 6.01
C PHE A 469 21.05 19.75 6.74
N VAL A 470 20.85 20.35 7.92
CA VAL A 470 19.57 20.31 8.62
C VAL A 470 18.72 21.51 8.24
N ALA A 471 17.44 21.29 7.94
CA ALA A 471 16.51 22.38 7.69
C ALA A 471 16.39 23.26 8.95
N GLN A 472 16.32 24.59 8.79
CA GLN A 472 16.23 25.52 9.92
C GLN A 472 15.02 25.20 10.81
N SER A 473 13.85 24.96 10.19
CA SER A 473 12.64 24.44 10.83
C SER A 473 12.25 23.08 10.24
N PRO A 474 11.59 22.20 11.01
CA PRO A 474 11.01 20.98 10.46
C PRO A 474 9.85 21.34 9.50
N PRO A 475 9.65 20.59 8.40
CA PRO A 475 8.58 20.90 7.45
C PRO A 475 7.20 20.79 8.09
N GLU A 476 6.30 21.75 7.85
CA GLU A 476 4.95 21.75 8.46
C GLU A 476 4.14 20.48 8.15
N ASN A 477 4.29 19.94 6.93
CA ASN A 477 3.61 18.72 6.49
C ASN A 477 4.07 17.45 7.23
N VAL A 478 5.16 17.55 8.00
CA VAL A 478 5.70 16.46 8.82
C VAL A 478 5.23 16.57 10.28
N ILE A 479 4.82 17.75 10.76
CA ILE A 479 4.39 17.94 12.15
C ILE A 479 2.86 17.98 12.27
N LYS A 480 2.17 18.62 11.32
CA LYS A 480 0.73 18.87 11.45
C LYS A 480 -0.08 17.62 11.13
N VAL A 481 -0.72 17.09 12.18
CA VAL A 481 -1.80 16.12 12.09
C VAL A 481 -3.11 16.84 11.77
N LYS A 482 -3.80 16.48 10.67
CA LYS A 482 -5.11 17.07 10.32
C LYS A 482 -6.26 16.59 11.21
N ASN A 483 -6.21 15.33 11.69
CA ASN A 483 -7.19 14.71 12.58
C ASN A 483 -6.48 13.83 13.62
N ALA A 484 -6.52 14.19 14.90
CA ALA A 484 -5.80 13.47 15.97
C ALA A 484 -6.23 12.00 16.12
N LEU A 485 -7.51 11.70 15.90
CA LEU A 485 -8.11 10.37 16.08
C LEU A 485 -7.70 9.32 15.03
N GLU A 486 -7.30 9.76 13.83
CA GLU A 486 -6.92 8.89 12.70
C GLU A 486 -5.44 9.02 12.34
N SER A 487 -4.65 9.68 13.19
CA SER A 487 -3.29 10.05 12.85
C SER A 487 -2.32 8.88 12.96
N HIS A 488 -2.19 8.13 11.88
CA HIS A 488 -1.10 7.20 11.71
C HIS A 488 0.20 7.95 11.47
N GLU A 489 1.25 7.56 12.18
CA GLU A 489 2.60 8.09 11.94
C GLU A 489 3.11 7.61 10.58
N ALA A 490 4.00 8.38 9.95
CA ALA A 490 4.67 7.95 8.74
C ALA A 490 5.54 6.71 9.00
N ILE A 491 5.81 5.96 7.95
CA ILE A 491 6.74 4.83 7.99
C ILE A 491 8.16 5.36 8.12
N ARG A 492 8.76 5.16 9.30
CA ARG A 492 10.13 5.58 9.62
C ARG A 492 10.83 4.53 10.49
N PRO A 493 12.16 4.58 10.63
CA PRO A 493 12.86 3.80 11.64
C PRO A 493 12.37 4.14 13.05
N THR A 494 12.23 3.13 13.91
CA THR A 494 11.98 3.32 15.35
C THR A 494 13.18 3.96 16.04
N ASP A 495 14.38 3.66 15.57
CA ASP A 495 15.63 4.23 16.05
C ASP A 495 16.49 4.60 14.83
N ILE A 496 16.58 5.89 14.54
CA ILE A 496 17.35 6.42 13.40
C ILE A 496 18.86 6.24 13.56
N ARG A 497 19.35 5.99 14.78
CA ARG A 497 20.77 5.74 15.07
C ARG A 497 21.18 4.32 14.67
N LYS A 498 20.22 3.41 14.46
CA LYS A 498 20.45 2.07 13.88
C LYS A 498 20.57 2.17 12.37
N LEU A 499 21.79 2.41 11.94
CA LEU A 499 22.11 2.59 10.53
C LEU A 499 22.14 1.25 9.79
N PRO A 500 21.69 1.18 8.53
CA PRO A 500 21.91 0.02 7.68
C PRO A 500 23.43 -0.24 7.56
N CYS A 501 23.85 -1.51 7.71
CA CYS A 501 25.20 -1.90 7.31
C CYS A 501 25.30 -1.77 5.78
N MET A 502 26.30 -1.04 5.29
CA MET A 502 26.62 -0.97 3.86
C MET A 502 27.19 -2.29 3.36
#